data_AF-A0A929PUV8-F1
#
_entry.id   AF-A0A929PUV8-F1
#
_cell.length_a   1.000
_cell.length_b   1.000
_cell.length_c   1.000
_cell.angle_alpha   90.00
_cell.angle_beta   90.00
_cell.angle_gamma   90.00
#
_symmetry.space_group_name_H-M   'P 1'
#
loop_
_entity.id
_entity.type
_entity.pdbx_description
1 polymer ?
#
loop_
_entity_poly.entity_id
_entity_poly.type
_entity_poly.pdbx_seq_one_letter_code
_entity_poly.pdbx_strand_id
1 'polypeptide(L)'
;MNHPMKKLAFRTISAALRSQVAGLSGEGFKQIFDKIDQHGIKEGVDKYGLDKYIEQCAVLAATTGAVSGSGGMFTMLIGVPVDMVNLVGQQFRVTMAVMYSSRGNYRFGFEEFMQMIATSLKIETGMALTKNLLETVAERLLLMLGSKAARRFVPIVGAVIGGATNYIFIKRVAARAKEIEFEGRVLIAM
;
A
#
# COMPACT_ATOMS: atom_id res chain seq x y z
N MET A 1 -0.64 -17.73 26.67
CA MET A 1 -1.69 -17.78 25.62
C MET A 1 -1.71 -19.17 25.00
N ASN A 2 -2.78 -19.96 25.20
CA ASN A 2 -2.90 -21.33 24.72
C ASN A 2 -2.97 -21.41 23.17
N HIS A 3 -2.39 -22.48 22.61
CA HIS A 3 -2.27 -22.75 21.16
C HIS A 3 -3.57 -22.61 20.32
N PRO A 4 -4.77 -23.02 20.78
CA PRO A 4 -5.99 -22.94 19.97
C PRO A 4 -6.51 -21.51 19.73
N MET A 5 -6.34 -20.58 20.68
CA MET A 5 -6.84 -19.20 20.54
C MET A 5 -6.06 -18.40 19.49
N LYS A 6 -4.75 -18.64 19.33
CA LYS A 6 -3.95 -18.01 18.27
C LYS A 6 -4.42 -18.40 16.86
N LYS A 7 -4.80 -19.67 16.69
CA LYS A 7 -5.26 -20.22 15.40
C LYS A 7 -6.63 -19.67 15.01
N LEU A 8 -7.53 -19.50 15.99
CA LEU A 8 -8.85 -18.90 15.76
C LEU A 8 -8.73 -17.41 15.41
N ALA A 9 -7.90 -16.66 16.15
CA ALA A 9 -7.63 -15.24 15.88
C ALA A 9 -7.04 -15.00 14.49
N PHE A 10 -6.05 -15.81 14.10
CA PHE A 10 -5.45 -15.74 12.78
C PHE A 10 -6.47 -15.99 11.67
N ARG A 11 -7.35 -16.99 11.82
CA ARG A 11 -8.40 -17.28 10.84
C ARG A 11 -9.37 -16.10 10.69
N THR A 12 -9.82 -15.49 11.78
CA THR A 12 -10.72 -14.34 11.73
C THR A 12 -10.07 -13.11 11.09
N ILE A 13 -8.82 -12.80 11.46
CA ILE A 13 -8.06 -11.69 10.86
C ILE A 13 -7.83 -11.94 9.35
N SER A 14 -7.50 -13.18 8.98
CA SER A 14 -7.33 -13.54 7.57
C SER A 14 -8.63 -13.43 6.77
N ALA A 15 -9.76 -13.76 7.37
CA ALA A 15 -11.07 -13.63 6.74
C ALA A 15 -11.46 -12.15 6.57
N ALA A 16 -11.22 -11.31 7.58
CA ALA A 16 -11.45 -9.86 7.49
C ALA A 16 -10.56 -9.21 6.42
N LEU A 17 -9.28 -9.60 6.35
CA LEU A 17 -8.35 -9.18 5.29
C LEU A 17 -8.86 -9.59 3.89
N ARG A 18 -9.28 -10.85 3.72
CA ARG A 18 -9.84 -11.35 2.46
C ARG A 18 -11.07 -10.56 2.04
N SER A 19 -11.99 -10.28 2.97
CA SER A 19 -13.21 -9.52 2.69
C SER A 19 -12.90 -8.09 2.25
N GLN A 20 -11.98 -7.39 2.94
CA GLN A 20 -11.57 -6.05 2.53
C GLN A 20 -10.85 -6.03 1.17
N VAL A 21 -9.96 -6.98 0.92
CA VAL A 21 -9.25 -7.09 -0.37
C VAL A 21 -10.21 -7.40 -1.52
N ALA A 22 -11.19 -8.28 -1.30
CA ALA A 22 -12.21 -8.55 -2.30
C ALA A 22 -13.07 -7.31 -2.60
N GLY A 23 -13.30 -6.45 -1.60
CA GLY A 23 -13.93 -5.15 -1.81
C GLY A 23 -13.05 -4.15 -2.59
N LEU A 24 -11.72 -4.26 -2.46
CA LEU A 24 -10.76 -3.41 -3.17
C LEU A 24 -10.71 -3.67 -4.68
N SER A 25 -10.70 -4.94 -5.12
CA SER A 25 -10.59 -5.30 -6.54
C SER A 25 -11.82 -4.95 -7.38
N GLY A 26 -12.98 -4.74 -6.76
CA GLY A 26 -14.19 -4.26 -7.42
C GLY A 26 -14.14 -2.75 -7.66
N GLU A 27 -14.71 -1.97 -6.75
CA GLU A 27 -14.70 -0.50 -6.82
C GLU A 27 -13.73 0.16 -5.84
N GLY A 28 -13.24 -0.57 -4.82
CA GLY A 28 -12.51 0.04 -3.72
C GLY A 28 -11.21 0.73 -4.14
N PHE A 29 -10.44 0.17 -5.07
CA PHE A 29 -9.25 0.87 -5.60
C PHE A 29 -9.62 2.17 -6.30
N LYS A 30 -10.68 2.16 -7.11
CA LYS A 30 -11.15 3.36 -7.80
C LYS A 30 -11.66 4.40 -6.80
N GLN A 31 -12.39 4.00 -5.77
CA GLN A 31 -12.84 4.89 -4.71
C GLN A 31 -11.69 5.49 -3.90
N ILE A 32 -10.64 4.72 -3.59
CA ILE A 32 -9.44 5.25 -2.93
C ILE A 32 -8.73 6.24 -3.85
N PHE A 33 -8.57 5.89 -5.12
CA PHE A 33 -7.96 6.75 -6.13
C PHE A 33 -8.71 8.08 -6.29
N ASP A 34 -10.03 8.03 -6.48
CA ASP A 34 -10.88 9.20 -6.69
C ASP A 34 -10.91 10.13 -5.45
N LYS A 35 -10.66 9.59 -4.25
CA LYS A 35 -10.58 10.37 -2.99
C LYS A 35 -9.20 10.98 -2.74
N ILE A 36 -8.17 10.61 -3.50
CA ILE A 36 -6.85 11.18 -3.29
C ILE A 36 -6.77 12.53 -3.96
N ASP A 37 -6.47 13.55 -3.15
CA ASP A 37 -6.17 14.88 -3.64
C ASP A 37 -4.81 14.90 -4.34
N GLN A 38 -4.83 14.75 -5.67
CA GLN A 38 -3.64 14.81 -6.52
C GLN A 38 -2.98 16.20 -6.52
N HIS A 39 -3.76 17.26 -6.28
CA HIS A 39 -3.21 18.60 -6.17
C HIS A 39 -2.41 18.78 -4.87
N GLY A 40 -2.96 18.31 -3.75
CA GLY A 40 -2.24 18.27 -2.47
C GLY A 40 -0.95 17.44 -2.52
N ILE A 41 -0.91 16.37 -3.33
CA ILE A 41 0.33 15.62 -3.60
C ILE A 41 1.36 16.51 -4.29
N LYS A 42 0.95 17.20 -5.37
CA LYS A 42 1.81 18.14 -6.09
C LYS A 42 2.37 19.21 -5.15
N GLU A 43 1.51 19.89 -4.40
CA GLU A 43 1.94 20.93 -3.46
C GLU A 43 2.91 20.39 -2.40
N GLY A 44 2.66 19.19 -1.88
CA GLY A 44 3.55 18.54 -0.93
C GLY A 44 4.93 18.22 -1.52
N VAL A 45 4.97 17.69 -2.74
CA VAL A 45 6.22 17.38 -3.45
C VAL A 45 6.97 18.66 -3.81
N ASP A 46 6.29 19.69 -4.30
CA ASP A 46 6.91 20.97 -4.67
C ASP A 46 7.50 21.70 -3.47
N LYS A 47 6.81 21.66 -2.33
CA LYS A 47 7.21 22.39 -1.13
C LYS A 47 8.34 21.71 -0.36
N TYR A 48 8.32 20.38 -0.25
CA TYR A 48 9.24 19.64 0.62
C TYR A 48 10.25 18.75 -0.14
N GLY A 49 10.03 18.54 -1.44
CA GLY A 49 10.77 17.58 -2.24
C GLY A 49 10.21 16.16 -2.14
N LEU A 50 10.39 15.39 -3.22
CA LEU A 50 9.88 14.02 -3.35
C LEU A 50 10.29 13.11 -2.18
N ASP A 51 11.55 13.15 -1.76
CA ASP A 51 12.06 12.25 -0.72
C ASP A 51 11.46 12.53 0.66
N LYS A 52 11.22 13.79 0.99
CA LYS A 52 10.53 14.19 2.24
C LYS A 52 9.05 13.83 2.19
N TYR A 53 8.41 13.97 1.03
CA TYR A 53 7.02 13.54 0.85
C TYR A 53 6.87 12.02 1.04
N ILE A 54 7.76 11.22 0.43
CA ILE A 54 7.82 9.77 0.63
C ILE A 54 8.03 9.43 2.11
N GLU A 55 8.92 10.15 2.80
CA GLU A 55 9.19 9.97 4.22
C GLU A 55 7.94 10.20 5.07
N GLN A 56 7.19 11.28 4.81
CA GLN A 56 5.95 11.58 5.53
C GLN A 56 4.91 10.46 5.36
N CYS A 57 4.70 9.99 4.13
CA CYS A 57 3.80 8.87 3.88
C CYS A 57 4.25 7.58 4.58
N ALA A 58 5.56 7.32 4.61
CA ALA A 58 6.11 6.15 5.30
C ALA A 58 5.90 6.23 6.82
N VAL A 59 6.09 7.41 7.42
CA VAL A 59 5.84 7.65 8.84
C VAL A 59 4.34 7.52 9.18
N LEU A 60 3.45 8.06 8.35
CA LEU A 60 1.99 7.92 8.53
C LEU A 60 1.51 6.48 8.39
N ALA A 61 2.15 5.68 7.54
CA ALA A 61 1.88 4.25 7.46
C ALA A 61 2.44 3.48 8.67
N ALA A 62 3.55 3.96 9.22
CA ALA A 62 4.17 3.38 10.41
C ALA A 62 3.32 3.62 11.66
N THR A 63 2.72 4.80 11.82
CA THR A 63 1.89 5.13 12.97
C THR A 63 0.65 4.24 13.05
N THR A 64 -0.08 4.03 11.95
CA THR A 64 -1.22 3.09 11.95
C THR A 64 -0.77 1.63 12.11
N GLY A 65 0.42 1.29 11.61
CA GLY A 65 1.03 -0.03 11.76
C GLY A 65 1.44 -0.34 13.20
N ALA A 66 1.87 0.68 13.94
CA ALA A 66 2.20 0.56 15.36
C ALA A 66 0.94 0.39 16.21
N VAL A 67 -0.12 1.19 15.95
CA VAL A 67 -1.40 1.14 16.68
C VAL A 67 -2.12 -0.21 16.46
N SER A 68 -2.14 -0.72 15.23
CA SER A 68 -2.72 -2.03 14.93
C SER A 68 -1.88 -3.21 15.45
N GLY A 69 -0.58 -2.99 15.71
CA GLY A 69 0.34 -4.00 16.23
C GLY A 69 0.47 -4.03 17.76
N SER A 70 0.08 -2.96 18.47
CA SER A 70 0.25 -2.81 19.92
C SER A 70 -0.87 -3.43 20.74
N GLY A 71 -2.04 -3.66 20.16
CA GLY A 71 -3.20 -4.13 20.90
C GLY A 71 -3.43 -5.64 20.78
N GLY A 72 -4.03 -6.24 21.81
CA GLY A 72 -4.45 -7.66 21.80
C GLY A 72 -5.45 -7.99 20.67
N MET A 73 -5.93 -9.25 20.64
CA MET A 73 -6.76 -9.82 19.54
C MET A 73 -7.89 -8.89 19.04
N PHE A 74 -8.60 -8.19 19.92
CA PHE A 74 -9.68 -7.26 19.55
C PHE A 74 -9.20 -6.05 18.74
N THR A 75 -8.10 -5.44 19.16
CA THR A 75 -7.46 -4.31 18.49
C THR A 75 -6.89 -4.70 17.13
N MET A 76 -6.38 -5.92 16.97
CA MET A 76 -5.97 -6.42 15.66
C MET A 76 -7.17 -6.66 14.72
N LEU A 77 -8.30 -7.14 15.24
CA LEU A 77 -9.49 -7.41 14.42
C LEU A 77 -10.03 -6.14 13.75
N ILE A 78 -10.03 -5.01 14.47
CA ILE A 78 -10.51 -3.72 13.97
C ILE A 78 -9.37 -2.92 13.32
N GLY A 79 -8.18 -2.97 13.92
CA GLY A 79 -7.03 -2.18 13.53
C GLY A 79 -6.35 -2.65 12.24
N VAL A 80 -6.32 -3.95 11.95
CA VAL A 80 -5.71 -4.47 10.70
C VAL A 80 -6.48 -4.02 9.46
N PRO A 81 -7.82 -4.11 9.39
CA PRO A 81 -8.59 -3.54 8.28
C PRO A 81 -8.33 -2.05 8.06
N VAL A 82 -8.28 -1.26 9.14
CA VAL A 82 -8.05 0.20 9.07
C VAL A 82 -6.60 0.51 8.63
N ASP A 83 -5.62 -0.19 9.21
CA ASP A 83 -4.20 -0.09 8.83
C ASP A 83 -4.01 -0.40 7.35
N MET A 84 -4.75 -1.37 6.82
CA MET A 84 -4.70 -1.74 5.41
C MET A 84 -5.16 -0.60 4.50
N VAL A 85 -6.30 0.03 4.79
CA VAL A 85 -6.81 1.16 3.99
C VAL A 85 -5.83 2.33 4.02
N ASN A 86 -5.27 2.63 5.20
CA ASN A 86 -4.23 3.65 5.30
C ASN A 86 -3.00 3.27 4.49
N LEU A 87 -2.51 2.04 4.60
CA LEU A 87 -1.32 1.58 3.88
C LEU A 87 -1.52 1.67 2.36
N VAL A 88 -2.68 1.25 1.84
CA VAL A 88 -3.03 1.35 0.42
C VAL A 88 -3.13 2.82 0.00
N GLY A 89 -3.77 3.67 0.81
CA GLY A 89 -3.84 5.11 0.53
C GLY A 89 -2.48 5.79 0.50
N GLN A 90 -1.59 5.48 1.45
CA GLN A 90 -0.23 6.00 1.47
C GLN A 90 0.61 5.46 0.31
N GLN A 91 0.42 4.19 -0.07
CA GLN A 91 1.04 3.61 -1.26
C GLN A 91 0.64 4.39 -2.51
N PHE A 92 -0.66 4.68 -2.68
CA PHE A 92 -1.17 5.41 -3.84
C PHE A 92 -0.60 6.82 -3.91
N ARG A 93 -0.58 7.54 -2.77
CA ARG A 93 0.01 8.88 -2.67
C ARG A 93 1.48 8.90 -3.05
N VAL A 94 2.26 7.92 -2.58
CA VAL A 94 3.69 7.82 -2.88
C VAL A 94 3.95 7.50 -4.36
N THR A 95 3.19 6.57 -4.94
CA THR A 95 3.31 6.27 -6.37
C THR A 95 2.99 7.50 -7.22
N MET A 96 1.89 8.21 -6.94
CA MET A 96 1.54 9.45 -7.64
C MET A 96 2.57 10.56 -7.46
N ALA A 97 3.17 10.68 -6.27
CA ALA A 97 4.26 11.63 -6.04
C ALA A 97 5.49 11.32 -6.92
N VAL A 98 5.85 10.04 -7.07
CA VAL A 98 6.96 9.62 -7.92
C VAL A 98 6.64 9.84 -9.40
N MET A 99 5.41 9.52 -9.84
CA MET A 99 4.95 9.79 -11.20
C MET A 99 4.99 11.30 -11.49
N TYR A 100 4.51 12.15 -10.58
CA TYR A 100 4.53 13.60 -10.73
C TYR A 100 5.95 14.14 -10.85
N SER A 101 6.83 13.73 -9.93
CA SER A 101 8.23 14.15 -9.96
C SER A 101 8.98 13.68 -11.21
N SER A 102 8.51 12.62 -11.86
CA SER A 102 9.14 12.05 -13.06
C SER A 102 8.60 12.64 -14.35
N ARG A 103 7.29 12.83 -14.43
CA ARG A 103 6.55 13.22 -15.65
C ARG A 103 6.19 14.71 -15.69
N GLY A 104 6.21 15.42 -14.57
CA GLY A 104 5.84 16.83 -14.44
C GLY A 104 4.33 17.10 -14.47
N ASN A 105 3.50 16.13 -14.87
CA ASN A 105 2.04 16.20 -14.75
C ASN A 105 1.59 15.55 -13.45
N TYR A 106 0.64 16.17 -12.74
CA TYR A 106 0.10 15.67 -11.47
C TYR A 106 -1.29 15.06 -11.60
N ARG A 107 -1.93 15.14 -12.76
CA ARG A 107 -3.24 14.57 -13.04
C ARG A 107 -3.08 13.25 -13.78
N PHE A 108 -3.32 12.15 -13.07
CA PHE A 108 -3.25 10.80 -13.60
C PHE A 108 -4.66 10.23 -13.79
N GLY A 109 -4.83 9.39 -14.81
CA GLY A 109 -6.00 8.53 -14.94
C GLY A 109 -5.90 7.31 -14.03
N PHE A 110 -7.04 6.74 -13.62
CA PHE A 110 -7.06 5.52 -12.81
C PHE A 110 -6.31 4.37 -13.49
N GLU A 111 -6.48 4.22 -14.81
CA GLU A 111 -5.84 3.16 -15.59
C GLU A 111 -4.31 3.26 -15.59
N GLU A 112 -3.77 4.42 -15.96
CA GLU A 112 -2.34 4.71 -15.95
C GLU A 112 -1.73 4.48 -14.56
N PHE A 113 -2.41 4.95 -13.52
CA PHE A 113 -2.00 4.76 -12.14
C PHE A 113 -1.99 3.28 -11.74
N MET A 114 -3.02 2.51 -12.08
CA MET A 114 -3.10 1.11 -11.71
C MET A 114 -2.10 0.23 -12.45
N GLN A 115 -1.77 0.56 -13.70
CA GLN A 115 -0.67 -0.08 -14.42
C GLN A 115 0.66 0.14 -13.69
N MET A 116 0.93 1.38 -13.25
CA MET A 116 2.12 1.70 -12.47
C MET A 116 2.19 0.89 -11.16
N ILE A 117 1.06 0.76 -10.45
CA ILE A 117 0.97 -0.10 -9.27
C ILE A 117 1.27 -1.56 -9.63
N ALA A 118 0.65 -2.10 -10.68
CA ALA A 118 0.85 -3.48 -11.11
C ALA A 118 2.34 -3.77 -11.42
N THR A 119 2.99 -2.89 -12.20
CA THR A 119 4.43 -3.00 -12.51
C THR A 119 5.27 -2.92 -11.23
N SER A 120 4.97 -1.99 -10.32
CA SER A 120 5.70 -1.84 -9.04
C SER A 120 5.61 -3.09 -8.15
N LEU A 121 4.53 -3.87 -8.32
CA LEU A 121 4.31 -5.13 -7.62
C LEU A 121 4.86 -6.36 -8.36
N LYS A 122 5.55 -6.13 -9.49
CA LYS A 122 6.07 -7.16 -10.40
C LYS A 122 4.98 -8.06 -10.96
N ILE A 123 3.83 -7.47 -11.28
CA ILE A 123 2.75 -8.14 -12.02
C ILE A 123 3.00 -7.84 -13.50
N GLU A 124 3.00 -8.88 -14.34
CA GLU A 124 3.20 -8.71 -15.78
C GLU A 124 2.07 -7.88 -16.38
N THR A 125 2.39 -6.69 -16.88
CA THR A 125 1.44 -5.67 -17.35
C THR A 125 1.03 -5.82 -18.81
N GLY A 126 1.17 -7.02 -19.39
CA GLY A 126 0.71 -7.32 -20.75
C GLY A 126 -0.82 -7.33 -20.91
N MET A 127 -1.57 -7.19 -19.82
CA MET A 127 -3.04 -7.20 -19.80
C MET A 127 -3.59 -5.76 -19.75
N ALA A 128 -4.56 -5.43 -20.61
CA ALA A 128 -5.37 -4.23 -20.46
C ALA A 128 -5.98 -4.13 -19.05
N LEU A 129 -6.35 -2.92 -18.60
CA LEU A 129 -6.94 -2.72 -17.26
C LEU A 129 -8.30 -3.44 -17.15
N THR A 130 -8.23 -4.71 -16.77
CA THR A 130 -9.35 -5.64 -16.67
C THR A 130 -9.60 -5.99 -15.21
N LYS A 131 -10.79 -6.53 -14.93
CA LYS A 131 -11.13 -7.07 -13.62
C LYS A 131 -10.07 -8.06 -13.11
N ASN A 132 -9.52 -8.90 -13.99
CA ASN A 132 -8.47 -9.86 -13.67
C ASN A 132 -7.18 -9.20 -13.18
N LEU A 133 -6.78 -8.07 -13.77
CA LEU A 133 -5.59 -7.33 -13.32
C LEU A 133 -5.82 -6.72 -11.93
N LEU A 134 -6.99 -6.11 -11.69
CA LEU A 134 -7.35 -5.55 -10.39
C LEU A 134 -7.41 -6.64 -9.30
N GLU A 135 -7.95 -7.81 -9.63
CA GLU A 135 -7.95 -8.99 -8.76
C GLU A 135 -6.52 -9.47 -8.47
N THR A 136 -5.65 -9.56 -9.48
CA THR A 136 -4.24 -9.95 -9.29
C THR A 136 -3.49 -8.95 -8.40
N VAL A 137 -3.72 -7.65 -8.58
CA VAL A 137 -3.17 -6.60 -7.70
C VAL A 137 -3.68 -6.79 -6.27
N ALA A 138 -4.98 -7.04 -6.10
CA ALA A 138 -5.58 -7.27 -4.80
C ALA A 138 -5.03 -8.54 -4.12
N GLU A 139 -4.89 -9.64 -4.84
CA GLU A 139 -4.26 -10.87 -4.36
C GLU A 139 -2.81 -10.65 -3.95
N ARG A 140 -2.04 -9.91 -4.74
CA ARG A 140 -0.66 -9.58 -4.42
C ARG A 140 -0.56 -8.73 -3.16
N LEU A 141 -1.44 -7.74 -3.00
CA LEU A 141 -1.57 -6.97 -1.77
C LEU A 141 -1.94 -7.87 -0.59
N LEU A 142 -2.91 -8.78 -0.75
CA LEU A 142 -3.32 -9.72 0.28
C LEU A 142 -2.18 -10.62 0.74
N LEU A 143 -1.38 -11.16 -0.18
CA LEU A 143 -0.23 -11.99 0.15
C LEU A 143 0.80 -11.19 0.96
N MET A 144 1.11 -9.96 0.52
CA MET A 144 2.05 -9.09 1.23
C MET A 144 1.52 -8.72 2.61
N LEU A 145 0.26 -8.30 2.72
CA LEU A 145 -0.38 -7.84 3.96
C LEU A 145 -0.65 -8.99 4.94
N GLY A 146 -1.12 -10.13 4.45
CA GLY A 146 -1.32 -11.35 5.23
C GLY A 146 -0.02 -11.85 5.85
N SER A 147 1.09 -11.76 5.11
CA SER A 147 2.43 -12.09 5.64
C SER A 147 2.89 -11.13 6.76
N LYS A 148 2.39 -9.89 6.78
CA LYS A 148 2.68 -8.91 7.84
C LYS A 148 1.83 -9.19 9.09
N ALA A 149 0.55 -9.46 8.92
CA ALA A 149 -0.35 -9.80 10.02
C ALA A 149 0.13 -11.06 10.78
N ALA A 150 0.65 -12.05 10.07
CA ALA A 150 1.22 -13.26 10.66
C ALA A 150 2.45 -13.01 11.56
N ARG A 151 3.17 -11.88 11.36
CA ARG A 151 4.39 -11.54 12.11
C ARG A 151 4.12 -10.73 13.39
N ARG A 152 2.90 -10.24 13.61
CA ARG A 152 2.53 -9.30 14.71
C ARG A 152 1.94 -9.98 15.97
N PHE A 153 2.03 -11.31 16.12
CA PHE A 153 1.34 -12.06 17.20
C PHE A 153 1.87 -11.89 18.65
N VAL A 154 2.79 -10.96 18.90
CA VAL A 154 3.33 -10.64 20.24
C VAL A 154 3.14 -9.13 20.46
N PRO A 155 2.39 -8.63 21.47
CA PRO A 155 1.90 -7.23 21.50
C PRO A 155 2.98 -6.14 21.47
N ILE A 156 4.03 -6.25 22.29
CA ILE A 156 5.09 -5.22 22.37
C ILE A 156 5.99 -5.27 21.12
N VAL A 157 6.31 -6.49 20.68
CA VAL A 157 7.12 -6.74 19.48
C VAL A 157 6.33 -6.43 18.20
N GLY A 158 5.02 -6.63 18.22
CA GLY A 158 4.09 -6.47 17.11
C GLY A 158 3.86 -5.02 16.74
N ALA A 159 3.90 -4.09 17.71
CA ALA A 159 3.85 -2.65 17.46
C ALA A 159 5.11 -2.16 16.72
N VAL A 160 6.29 -2.54 17.23
CA VAL A 160 7.59 -2.15 16.64
C VAL A 160 7.76 -2.78 15.26
N ILE A 161 7.53 -4.08 15.14
CA ILE A 161 7.54 -4.78 13.85
C ILE A 161 6.48 -4.18 12.93
N GLY A 162 5.31 -3.85 13.45
CA GLY A 162 4.19 -3.36 12.65
C GLY A 162 4.44 -2.01 12.02
N GLY A 163 4.87 -1.03 12.82
CA GLY A 163 5.24 0.28 12.33
C GLY A 163 6.44 0.22 11.38
N ALA A 164 7.51 -0.49 11.76
CA ALA A 164 8.71 -0.62 10.92
C ALA A 164 8.40 -1.31 9.58
N THR A 165 7.56 -2.36 9.59
CA THR A 165 7.21 -3.09 8.36
C THR A 165 6.37 -2.23 7.40
N ASN A 166 5.52 -1.34 7.91
CA ASN A 166 4.76 -0.42 7.07
C ASN A 166 5.64 0.70 6.51
N TYR A 167 6.51 1.27 7.35
CA TYR A 167 7.50 2.25 6.92
C TYR A 167 8.37 1.72 5.77
N ILE A 168 9.01 0.56 5.96
CA ILE A 168 9.89 -0.05 4.97
C ILE A 168 9.12 -0.40 3.68
N PHE A 169 7.87 -0.84 3.81
CA PHE A 169 7.05 -1.15 2.64
C PHE A 169 6.82 0.07 1.77
N ILE A 170 6.41 1.20 2.35
CA ILE A 170 6.19 2.43 1.58
C ILE A 170 7.48 2.91 0.91
N LYS A 171 8.62 2.87 1.61
CA LYS A 171 9.93 3.22 1.03
C LYS A 171 10.29 2.31 -0.15
N ARG A 172 10.01 1.00 -0.05
CA ARG A 172 10.27 0.04 -1.14
C ARG A 172 9.37 0.29 -2.35
N VAL A 173 8.08 0.55 -2.15
CA VAL A 173 7.17 0.93 -3.25
C VAL A 173 7.71 2.17 -3.95
N ALA A 174 8.09 3.20 -3.19
CA ALA A 174 8.64 4.43 -3.76
C ALA A 174 9.90 4.16 -4.60
N ALA A 175 10.82 3.34 -4.10
CA ALA A 175 12.04 2.96 -4.82
C ALA A 175 11.71 2.22 -6.13
N ARG A 176 10.79 1.26 -6.11
CA ARG A 176 10.36 0.54 -7.32
C ARG A 176 9.66 1.45 -8.33
N ALA A 177 8.81 2.36 -7.86
CA ALA A 177 8.19 3.35 -8.72
C ALA A 177 9.25 4.25 -9.40
N LYS A 178 10.30 4.64 -8.68
CA LYS A 178 11.40 5.44 -9.26
C LYS A 178 12.18 4.65 -10.32
N GLU A 179 12.47 3.38 -10.05
CA GLU A 179 13.14 2.48 -11.01
C GLU A 179 12.34 2.37 -12.31
N ILE A 180 11.02 2.14 -12.23
CA ILE A 180 10.14 2.01 -13.41
C ILE A 180 10.10 3.31 -14.23
N GLU A 181 9.93 4.47 -13.58
CA GLU A 181 9.94 5.76 -14.29
C GLU A 181 11.31 6.10 -14.90
N PHE A 182 12.39 5.60 -14.30
CA PHE A 182 13.73 5.76 -14.85
C PHE A 182 13.93 4.87 -16.08
N GLU A 183 13.61 3.57 -15.97
CA GLU A 183 13.69 2.60 -17.07
C GLU A 183 12.82 3.02 -18.27
N GLY A 184 11.58 3.46 -18.02
CA GLY A 184 10.69 3.97 -19.06
C GLY A 184 11.23 5.20 -19.78
N ARG A 185 11.93 6.10 -19.07
CA ARG A 185 12.58 7.27 -19.69
C ARG A 185 13.81 6.89 -20.52
N VAL A 186 14.60 5.91 -20.07
CA VAL A 186 15.76 5.43 -20.83
C VAL A 186 15.32 4.79 -22.15
N LEU A 187 14.23 4.01 -22.16
CA LEU A 187 13.71 3.39 -23.39
C LEU A 187 13.16 4.39 -24.41
N ILE A 188 12.65 5.55 -23.98
CA ILE A 188 12.12 6.59 -24.89
C ILE A 188 13.25 7.50 -25.42
N ALA A 189 14.38 7.59 -24.73
CA ALA A 189 15.51 8.43 -25.09
C ALA A 189 16.54 7.74 -26.02
N MET A 190 16.35 6.46 -26.33
CA MET A 190 17.16 5.66 -27.27
C MET A 190 16.47 5.58 -28.64
#